data_AF-A0A811QA01-F1
#
_entry.id   AF-A0A811QA01-F1
#
_cell.length_a   1.000
_cell.length_b   1.000
_cell.length_c   1.000
_cell.angle_alpha   90.00
_cell.angle_beta   90.00
_cell.angle_gamma   90.00
#
_symmetry.space_group_name_H-M   'P 1'
#
loop_
_entity.id
_entity.type
_entity.pdbx_description
1 polymer ?
#
loop_
_entity_poly.entity_id
_entity_poly.type
_entity_poly.pdbx_seq_one_letter_code
_entity_poly.pdbx_strand_id
1 'polypeptide(L)'
;MGGETVSRMRRGSRDSGKDWVMRLTVVDWASMLGVIPVASGDIHVWHMPTRTEIFGDDSVLQFGGGTLGHPWGNAFGAAANRVALEACVQARNQGRDLAHEGNEIIKVACKWIG
;
A
#
# COMPACT_ATOMS: atom_id res chain seq x y z
N MET A 1 0.20 -33.09 15.86
CA MET A 1 -0.92 -32.71 14.97
C MET A 1 -1.64 -31.54 15.62
N GLY A 2 -1.48 -30.35 15.06
CA GLY A 2 -1.98 -29.09 15.61
C GLY A 2 -1.90 -28.04 14.52
N GLY A 3 -2.68 -28.26 13.47
CA GLY A 3 -2.76 -27.36 12.32
C GLY A 3 -3.73 -26.23 12.64
N GLU A 4 -3.20 -25.09 13.06
CA GLU A 4 -3.93 -23.83 13.01
C GLU A 4 -2.97 -22.72 12.58
N THR A 5 -3.07 -22.28 11.33
CA THR A 5 -3.00 -20.84 10.99
C THR A 5 -3.76 -20.65 9.67
N VAL A 6 -5.07 -20.43 9.80
CA VAL A 6 -5.85 -19.61 8.86
C VAL A 6 -5.26 -18.21 8.89
N SER A 7 -5.22 -17.52 7.74
CA SER A 7 -4.80 -16.11 7.58
C SER A 7 -4.95 -15.31 8.87
N ARG A 8 -3.83 -15.07 9.58
CA ARG A 8 -3.86 -14.40 10.88
C ARG A 8 -3.06 -13.12 10.79
N MET A 9 -3.77 -12.01 10.93
CA MET A 9 -3.23 -10.71 11.31
C MET A 9 -2.35 -10.92 12.54
N ARG A 10 -1.01 -10.84 12.38
CA ARG A 10 -0.08 -10.97 13.48
C ARG A 10 0.35 -9.59 13.95
N ARG A 11 0.15 -9.37 15.25
CA ARG A 11 0.52 -8.16 15.99
C ARG A 11 2.02 -7.89 15.80
N GLY A 12 2.38 -6.74 15.26
CA GLY A 12 3.76 -6.23 15.29
C GLY A 12 4.22 -5.95 16.72
N SER A 13 5.53 -5.91 16.96
CA SER A 13 6.08 -5.60 18.30
C SER A 13 5.63 -4.20 18.74
N ARG A 14 5.11 -4.11 19.96
CA ARG A 14 4.65 -2.88 20.61
C ARG A 14 5.78 -1.85 20.67
N ASP A 15 5.86 -0.94 19.70
CA ASP A 15 6.63 0.30 19.90
C ASP A 15 6.29 1.48 18.98
N SER A 16 5.18 1.47 18.22
CA SER A 16 4.81 2.68 17.44
C SER A 16 3.34 2.89 17.07
N GLY A 17 2.38 2.11 17.59
CA GLY A 17 0.95 2.32 17.30
C GLY A 17 0.52 2.01 15.86
N LYS A 18 1.39 1.42 15.03
CA LYS A 18 1.14 1.03 13.63
C LYS A 18 1.07 -0.50 13.48
N ASP A 19 0.05 -1.11 14.07
CA ASP A 19 0.02 -2.55 14.40
C ASP A 19 -0.44 -3.49 13.25
N TRP A 20 -0.72 -2.99 12.04
CA TRP A 20 -1.42 -3.73 10.99
C TRP A 20 -0.68 -3.81 9.64
N VAL A 21 0.39 -4.61 9.56
CA VAL A 21 1.05 -4.94 8.28
C VAL A 21 0.70 -6.37 7.86
N MET A 22 0.07 -6.53 6.69
CA MET A 22 -0.12 -7.82 6.03
C MET A 22 1.20 -8.27 5.42
N ARG A 23 1.88 -9.21 6.09
CA ARG A 23 3.09 -9.86 5.57
C ARG A 23 2.72 -11.23 5.01
N LEU A 24 2.73 -11.37 3.68
CA LEU A 24 2.39 -12.61 2.96
C LEU A 24 3.61 -13.26 2.28
N THR A 25 4.78 -12.62 2.35
CA THR A 25 6.00 -13.13 1.72
C THR A 25 6.69 -14.18 2.59
N VAL A 26 6.90 -15.36 1.99
CA VAL A 26 7.58 -16.56 2.52
C VAL A 26 7.10 -16.98 3.90
N VAL A 27 6.06 -17.81 3.90
CA VAL A 27 5.80 -18.76 4.99
C VAL A 27 6.68 -19.98 4.72
N ASP A 28 7.35 -20.52 5.75
CA ASP A 28 8.13 -21.77 5.70
C ASP A 28 7.21 -23.01 5.53
N TRP A 29 6.30 -22.95 4.57
CA TRP A 29 5.44 -24.06 4.20
C TRP A 29 6.15 -24.84 3.10
N ALA A 30 6.79 -25.94 3.50
CA ALA A 30 7.29 -26.98 2.59
C ALA A 30 8.17 -26.46 1.43
N SER A 31 8.98 -25.42 1.66
CA SER A 31 9.86 -24.83 0.63
C SER A 31 9.14 -24.26 -0.61
N MET A 32 7.85 -23.92 -0.51
CA MET A 32 7.14 -23.26 -1.60
C MET A 32 7.67 -21.82 -1.82
N LEU A 33 7.78 -21.41 -3.09
CA LEU A 33 8.15 -20.04 -3.44
C LEU A 33 7.14 -19.03 -2.86
N GLY A 34 7.63 -17.87 -2.42
CA GLY A 34 6.77 -16.80 -1.93
C GLY A 34 5.82 -16.27 -3.00
N VAL A 35 4.62 -15.86 -2.58
CA VAL A 35 3.64 -15.15 -3.44
C VAL A 35 3.66 -13.66 -3.13
N ILE A 36 3.46 -12.82 -4.14
CA ILE A 36 3.35 -11.37 -3.97
C ILE A 36 1.86 -11.01 -3.79
N PRO A 37 1.46 -10.40 -2.66
CA PRO A 37 0.08 -9.94 -2.48
C PRO A 37 -0.25 -8.81 -3.46
N VAL A 38 -1.48 -8.86 -3.98
CA VAL A 38 -2.02 -7.84 -4.89
C VAL A 38 -3.19 -7.14 -4.21
N ALA A 39 -3.03 -5.84 -3.93
CA ALA A 39 -4.14 -4.97 -3.57
C ALA A 39 -4.85 -4.51 -4.86
N SER A 40 -6.14 -4.86 -5.00
CA SER A 40 -6.97 -4.54 -6.17
C SER A 40 -8.44 -4.37 -5.77
N GLY A 41 -9.27 -3.77 -6.64
CA GLY A 41 -10.68 -3.46 -6.38
C GLY A 41 -10.93 -2.01 -5.95
N ASP A 42 -11.52 -1.20 -6.84
CA ASP A 42 -11.86 0.23 -6.66
C ASP A 42 -10.75 1.08 -6.04
N ILE A 43 -9.53 0.78 -6.47
CA ILE A 43 -8.35 1.46 -5.98
C ILE A 43 -8.01 2.71 -6.79
N HIS A 44 -7.81 3.85 -6.11
CA HIS A 44 -7.37 5.13 -6.67
C HIS A 44 -6.44 5.85 -5.67
N VAL A 45 -5.86 6.98 -6.08
CA VAL A 45 -4.80 7.71 -5.35
C VAL A 45 -5.09 8.00 -3.87
N TRP A 46 -6.33 8.31 -3.51
CA TRP A 46 -6.68 8.70 -2.13
C TRP A 46 -6.56 7.57 -1.13
N HIS A 47 -6.55 6.34 -1.59
CA HIS A 47 -6.37 5.16 -0.75
C HIS A 47 -4.89 4.78 -0.55
N MET A 48 -3.96 5.50 -1.18
CA MET A 48 -2.53 5.18 -1.15
C MET A 48 -1.91 5.17 0.27
N PRO A 49 -2.28 6.05 1.23
CA PRO A 49 -1.64 6.05 2.55
C PRO A 49 -1.95 4.76 3.30
N THR A 50 -3.23 4.38 3.34
CA THR A 50 -3.68 3.14 3.98
C THR A 50 -3.11 1.89 3.29
N ARG A 51 -3.00 1.85 1.96
CA ARG A 51 -2.42 0.68 1.28
C ARG A 51 -0.92 0.53 1.50
N THR A 52 -0.19 1.64 1.51
CA THR A 52 1.26 1.65 1.77
C THR A 52 1.56 1.17 3.19
N GLU A 53 0.67 1.49 4.14
CA GLU A 53 0.76 1.04 5.53
C GLU A 53 0.38 -0.43 5.70
N ILE A 54 -0.70 -0.90 5.07
CA ILE A 54 -1.20 -2.27 5.25
C ILE A 54 -0.36 -3.29 4.49
N PHE A 55 -0.05 -3.06 3.22
CA PHE A 55 0.58 -4.09 2.39
C PHE A 55 2.11 -4.04 2.38
N GLY A 56 2.69 -2.89 2.76
CA GLY A 56 4.14 -2.71 2.76
C GLY A 56 4.76 -2.81 1.36
N ASP A 57 6.08 -2.96 1.32
CA ASP A 57 6.87 -2.81 0.09
C ASP A 57 6.79 -4.02 -0.84
N ASP A 58 6.60 -5.21 -0.28
CA ASP A 58 6.52 -6.46 -1.04
C ASP A 58 5.09 -6.74 -1.50
N SER A 59 4.49 -5.77 -2.18
CA SER A 59 3.11 -5.87 -2.67
C SER A 59 2.93 -5.20 -4.04
N VAL A 60 1.89 -5.61 -4.75
CA VAL A 60 1.46 -4.97 -6.00
C VAL A 60 0.18 -4.20 -5.74
N LEU A 61 0.14 -2.93 -6.13
CA LEU A 61 -1.07 -2.12 -6.15
C LEU A 61 -1.60 -2.03 -7.59
N GLN A 62 -2.71 -2.71 -7.89
CA GLN A 62 -3.24 -2.82 -9.26
C GLN A 62 -4.38 -1.81 -9.52
N PHE A 63 -4.10 -0.75 -10.27
CA PHE A 63 -5.06 0.33 -10.54
C PHE A 63 -5.80 0.14 -11.86
N GLY A 64 -7.02 -0.40 -11.81
CA GLY A 64 -7.96 -0.46 -12.94
C GLY A 64 -8.65 0.88 -13.19
N GLY A 65 -9.85 1.05 -12.64
CA GLY A 65 -10.62 2.29 -12.74
C GLY A 65 -9.88 3.54 -12.25
N GLY A 66 -9.03 3.41 -11.23
CA GLY A 66 -8.21 4.52 -10.72
C GLY A 66 -7.12 5.02 -11.69
N THR A 67 -6.84 4.30 -12.78
CA THR A 67 -5.99 4.79 -13.88
C THR A 67 -6.86 5.29 -15.03
N LEU A 68 -7.83 4.47 -15.46
CA LEU A 68 -8.65 4.72 -16.66
C LEU A 68 -9.63 5.89 -16.48
N GLY A 69 -10.08 6.15 -15.25
CA GLY A 69 -11.02 7.22 -14.93
C GLY A 69 -10.38 8.59 -14.76
N HIS A 70 -9.07 8.74 -14.99
CA HIS A 70 -8.40 10.03 -14.83
C HIS A 70 -8.87 11.03 -15.92
N PRO A 71 -9.27 12.26 -15.57
CA PRO A 71 -9.86 13.20 -16.55
C PRO A 71 -8.95 13.55 -17.73
N TRP A 72 -7.63 13.46 -17.52
CA TRP A 72 -6.61 13.72 -18.54
C TRP A 72 -6.05 12.45 -19.20
N GLY A 73 -6.70 11.30 -19.00
CA GLY A 73 -6.37 10.03 -19.63
C GLY A 73 -5.34 9.17 -18.88
N ASN A 74 -5.10 7.98 -19.42
CA ASN A 74 -4.38 6.89 -18.74
C ASN A 74 -2.95 7.25 -18.32
N ALA A 75 -2.23 8.02 -19.14
CA ALA A 75 -0.86 8.43 -18.84
C ALA A 75 -0.81 9.29 -17.57
N PHE A 76 -1.74 10.24 -17.44
CA PHE A 76 -1.87 11.08 -16.26
C PHE A 76 -2.39 10.26 -15.06
N GLY A 77 -3.32 9.33 -15.27
CA GLY A 77 -3.76 8.41 -14.21
C GLY A 77 -2.63 7.55 -13.66
N ALA A 78 -1.75 7.03 -14.52
CA ALA A 78 -0.59 6.26 -14.11
C ALA A 78 0.43 7.13 -13.36
N ALA A 79 0.68 8.35 -13.85
CA ALA A 79 1.54 9.32 -13.17
C ALA A 79 1.00 9.69 -11.78
N ALA A 80 -0.32 9.91 -11.65
CA ALA A 80 -0.98 10.19 -10.39
C ALA A 80 -0.81 9.06 -9.38
N ASN A 81 -1.01 7.81 -9.80
CA ASN A 81 -0.80 6.65 -8.95
C ASN A 81 0.67 6.51 -8.53
N ARG A 82 1.62 6.75 -9.44
CA ARG A 82 3.05 6.68 -9.13
C ARG A 82 3.48 7.74 -8.10
N VAL A 83 3.12 8.99 -8.35
CA VAL A 83 3.50 10.12 -7.49
C VAL A 83 2.88 10.00 -6.10
N ALA A 84 1.61 9.58 -6.01
CA ALA A 84 0.98 9.33 -4.73
C ALA A 84 1.67 8.20 -3.94
N LEU A 85 2.09 7.12 -4.61
CA LEU A 85 2.78 5.99 -3.98
C LEU A 85 4.15 6.43 -3.44
N GLU A 86 4.95 7.09 -4.27
CA GLU A 86 6.28 7.57 -3.89
C GLU A 86 6.21 8.55 -2.71
N ALA A 87 5.25 9.47 -2.72
CA ALA A 87 5.05 10.40 -1.62
C ALA A 87 4.68 9.69 -0.31
N CYS A 88 3.80 8.67 -0.37
CA CYS A 88 3.43 7.88 0.80
C CYS A 88 4.60 7.04 1.33
N VAL A 89 5.37 6.39 0.44
CA VAL A 89 6.56 5.61 0.81
C VAL A 89 7.63 6.51 1.43
N GLN A 90 7.90 7.66 0.83
CA GLN A 90 8.86 8.62 1.37
C GLN A 90 8.44 9.11 2.76
N ALA A 91 7.17 9.50 2.94
CA ALA A 91 6.66 9.94 4.22
C ALA A 91 6.73 8.83 5.29
N ARG A 92 6.36 7.59 4.95
CA ARG A 92 6.49 6.43 5.83
C ARG A 92 7.95 6.21 6.25
N ASN A 93 8.87 6.29 5.29
CA ASN A 93 10.31 6.11 5.53
C ASN A 93 10.91 7.25 6.38
N GLN A 94 10.29 8.43 6.37
CA GLN A 94 10.62 9.55 7.27
C GLN A 94 9.95 9.44 8.65
N GLY A 95 9.25 8.34 8.93
CA GLY A 95 8.58 8.10 10.21
C GLY A 95 7.23 8.81 10.37
N ARG A 96 6.70 9.44 9.32
CA ARG A 96 5.41 10.15 9.37
C ARG A 96 4.24 9.20 9.60
N ASP A 97 3.17 9.72 10.16
CA ASP A 97 1.95 8.97 10.41
C ASP A 97 1.00 9.06 9.21
N LEU A 98 0.97 8.02 8.38
CA LEU A 98 0.12 8.01 7.19
C LEU A 98 -1.38 8.02 7.50
N ALA A 99 -1.81 7.54 8.67
CA ALA A 99 -3.22 7.55 9.06
C ALA A 99 -3.73 8.98 9.31
N HIS A 100 -2.87 9.85 9.86
CA HIS A 100 -3.21 11.23 10.19
C HIS A 100 -2.76 12.23 9.11
N GLU A 101 -1.60 12.01 8.50
CA GLU A 101 -0.95 12.96 7.58
C GLU A 101 -1.15 12.61 6.10
N GLY A 102 -1.66 11.42 5.79
CA GLY A 102 -1.75 10.88 4.43
C GLY A 102 -2.47 11.77 3.42
N ASN A 103 -3.57 12.41 3.85
CA ASN A 103 -4.34 13.31 3.00
C ASN A 103 -3.52 14.55 2.59
N GLU A 104 -2.77 15.13 3.52
CA GLU A 104 -1.93 16.30 3.23
C GLU A 104 -0.72 15.91 2.38
N ILE A 105 -0.13 14.73 2.61
CA ILE A 105 0.93 14.18 1.77
C ILE A 105 0.45 14.08 0.31
N ILE A 106 -0.73 13.49 0.08
CA ILE A 106 -1.28 13.36 -1.27
C ILE A 106 -1.62 14.72 -1.87
N LYS A 107 -2.24 15.64 -1.12
CA LYS A 107 -2.52 17.00 -1.63
C LYS A 107 -1.27 17.74 -2.07
N VAL A 108 -0.17 17.61 -1.31
CA VAL A 108 1.12 18.19 -1.70
C VAL A 108 1.67 17.50 -2.93
N ALA A 109 1.57 16.17 -3.01
CA ALA A 109 1.99 15.37 -4.16
C ALA A 109 1.20 15.74 -5.43
N CYS A 110 -0.08 16.07 -5.30
CA CYS A 110 -0.95 16.49 -6.41
C CYS A 110 -0.43 17.73 -7.16
N LYS A 111 0.43 18.56 -6.56
CA LYS A 111 1.05 19.70 -7.24
C LYS A 111 1.97 19.29 -8.40
N TRP A 112 2.40 18.04 -8.41
CA TRP A 112 3.35 17.50 -9.40
C TRP A 112 2.69 16.67 -10.50
N ILE A 113 1.37 16.48 -10.42
CA ILE A 113 0.55 15.72 -11.37
C ILE A 113 -0.53 16.68 -11.87
N GLY A 114 -0.26 17.28 -13.04
CA GLY A 114 -1.08 18.33 -13.65
C GLY A 114 -2.48 17.88 -14.04
#